data_AF-A0A165C784-F1
#
_entry.id   AF-A0A165C784-F1
#
_cell.length_a   1.000
_cell.length_b   1.000
_cell.length_c   1.000
_cell.angle_alpha   90.00
_cell.angle_beta   90.00
_cell.angle_gamma   90.00
#
_symmetry.space_group_name_H-M   'P 1'
#
loop_
_entity.id
_entity.type
_entity.pdbx_description
1 polymer ?
#
loop_
_entity_poly.entity_id
_entity_poly.type
_entity_poly.pdbx_seq_one_letter_code
_entity_poly.pdbx_strand_id
1 'polypeptide(L)'
;MAPLTIQIKGQLYWKLVFDYDNGSNTVIINQSYNFATREAYKSSSFREEVSKVAHTEDTTNGASVKAGASYGPISAKVSSNVDIREEINRTLENAIISEGDHEIETIIKEFNREYKVGPHSRLVLYQQNFSAPGISVSGDVFKTTPILLSESERFKEIVITVEVKAVEFIKCLNVVCSDTPGGAPIDRVREIHGGKTDINAGFEGQYVSLVPEYTTSVDDACTSFDIIIHERSMPGYRDLAGGADGDFRHAVPVKNICENMKITGIKLWRSSDSVNYDQVEDEGFNGMSTNINEGRKGDWLYLVWKKVPVYPASLYK
;
A
#
# COMPACT_ATOMS: atom_id res chain seq x y z
N MET A 1 4.28 3.50 18.58
CA MET A 1 5.76 3.38 18.51
C MET A 1 6.30 4.55 17.71
N ALA A 2 7.51 5.03 18.03
CA ALA A 2 8.16 6.05 17.24
C ALA A 2 8.52 5.49 15.83
N PRO A 3 8.45 6.29 14.77
CA PRO A 3 8.96 5.90 13.46
C PRO A 3 10.44 5.53 13.50
N LEU A 4 10.83 4.55 12.69
CA LEU A 4 12.23 4.19 12.42
C LEU A 4 12.66 4.84 11.10
N THR A 5 13.93 5.22 10.97
CA THR A 5 14.49 5.70 9.70
C THR A 5 15.43 4.65 9.13
N ILE A 6 15.23 4.29 7.86
CA ILE A 6 16.06 3.31 7.14
C ILE A 6 16.60 3.90 5.82
N GLN A 7 17.59 3.23 5.23
CA GLN A 7 18.16 3.61 3.94
C GLN A 7 17.94 2.55 2.87
N ILE A 8 17.30 2.94 1.77
CA ILE A 8 17.15 2.10 0.57
C ILE A 8 18.04 2.64 -0.54
N LYS A 9 18.62 1.74 -1.32
CA LYS A 9 19.45 2.09 -2.47
C LYS A 9 18.60 2.24 -3.73
N GLY A 10 18.79 3.35 -4.42
CA GLY A 10 18.38 3.57 -5.80
C GLY A 10 19.59 3.84 -6.68
N GLN A 11 19.36 3.93 -7.98
CA GLN A 11 20.38 4.18 -8.99
C GLN A 11 19.91 5.30 -9.91
N LEU A 12 20.69 6.38 -9.96
CA LEU A 12 20.60 7.39 -10.99
C LEU A 12 21.50 6.97 -12.15
N TYR A 13 20.99 7.02 -13.37
CA TYR A 13 21.77 6.61 -14.53
C TYR A 13 21.48 7.38 -15.81
N TRP A 14 22.48 7.40 -16.69
CA TRP A 14 22.38 7.96 -18.02
C TRP A 14 22.00 6.86 -19.02
N LYS A 15 20.74 6.88 -19.46
CA LYS A 15 20.22 5.99 -20.51
C LYS A 15 20.62 6.54 -21.87
N LEU A 16 21.31 5.74 -22.67
CA LEU A 16 21.66 6.10 -24.05
C LEU A 16 20.37 6.26 -24.86
N VAL A 17 20.20 7.42 -25.48
CA VAL A 17 19.10 7.70 -26.41
C VAL A 17 19.54 7.38 -27.82
N PHE A 18 20.64 8.01 -28.25
CA PHE A 18 21.24 7.76 -29.56
C PHE A 18 22.74 8.03 -29.54
N ASP A 19 23.41 7.45 -30.54
CA ASP A 19 24.81 7.62 -30.84
C ASP A 19 24.94 7.81 -32.36
N TYR A 20 25.20 9.04 -32.78
CA TYR A 20 25.28 9.40 -34.20
C TYR A 20 26.68 9.87 -34.56
N ASP A 21 27.32 9.14 -35.46
CA ASP A 21 28.64 9.47 -35.99
C ASP A 21 28.52 10.08 -37.39
N ASN A 22 28.85 11.37 -37.49
CA ASN A 22 28.91 12.13 -38.75
C ASN A 22 30.34 12.22 -39.31
N GLY A 23 31.24 11.33 -38.89
CA GLY A 23 32.66 11.32 -39.23
C GLY A 23 32.96 11.32 -40.73
N SER A 24 32.12 10.65 -41.53
CA SER A 24 32.32 10.53 -42.98
C SER A 24 31.72 11.66 -43.82
N ASN A 25 30.95 12.58 -43.22
CA ASN A 25 30.19 13.58 -43.95
C ASN A 25 30.75 14.99 -43.75
N THR A 26 30.61 15.82 -44.79
CA THR A 26 31.04 17.23 -44.81
C THR A 26 29.87 18.21 -44.57
N VAL A 27 28.66 17.69 -44.37
CA VAL A 27 27.45 18.48 -44.15
C VAL A 27 26.96 18.37 -42.70
N ILE A 28 26.18 19.36 -42.26
CA ILE A 28 25.46 19.31 -40.99
C ILE A 28 24.26 18.37 -41.15
N ILE A 29 24.08 17.47 -40.20
CA ILE A 29 22.92 16.58 -40.13
C ILE A 29 22.04 17.00 -38.95
N ASN A 30 20.75 17.19 -39.20
CA ASN A 30 19.76 17.44 -38.16
C ASN A 30 19.12 16.11 -37.75
N GLN A 31 19.11 15.84 -36.45
CA GLN A 31 18.47 14.67 -35.86
C GLN A 31 17.33 15.14 -34.96
N SER A 32 16.14 14.59 -35.13
CA SER A 32 14.96 14.94 -34.35
C SER A 32 14.44 13.69 -33.63
N TYR A 33 14.19 13.83 -32.34
CA TYR A 33 13.70 12.73 -31.50
C TYR A 33 12.53 13.19 -30.64
N ASN A 34 11.55 12.31 -30.47
CA ASN A 34 10.48 12.48 -29.51
C ASN A 34 10.90 11.86 -28.18
N PHE A 35 10.71 12.63 -27.11
CA PHE A 35 11.04 12.27 -25.74
C PHE A 35 9.79 12.27 -24.89
N ALA A 36 9.83 11.46 -23.84
CA ALA A 36 8.83 11.47 -22.79
C ALA A 36 9.51 11.55 -21.42
N THR A 37 8.93 12.33 -20.52
CA THR A 37 9.12 12.13 -19.08
C THR A 37 8.10 11.12 -18.59
N ARG A 38 8.57 10.17 -17.77
CA ARG A 38 7.78 9.03 -17.31
C ARG A 38 8.01 8.83 -15.83
N GLU A 39 6.94 8.48 -15.13
CA GLU A 39 6.99 8.02 -13.75
C GLU A 39 6.27 6.70 -13.69
N ALA A 40 6.92 5.69 -13.14
CA ALA A 40 6.32 4.39 -12.89
C ALA A 40 6.60 3.93 -11.47
N TYR A 41 5.59 3.32 -10.85
CA TYR A 41 5.75 2.72 -9.54
C TYR A 41 4.89 1.47 -9.36
N LYS A 42 5.38 0.56 -8.52
CA LYS A 42 4.68 -0.62 -8.00
C LYS A 42 4.80 -0.62 -6.47
N SER A 43 3.71 -0.23 -5.80
CA SER A 43 3.63 -0.01 -4.34
C SER A 43 4.09 -1.24 -3.54
N SER A 44 3.67 -2.44 -3.96
CA SER A 44 4.05 -3.70 -3.31
C SER A 44 5.55 -3.95 -3.32
N SER A 45 6.22 -3.81 -4.46
CA SER A 45 7.67 -4.00 -4.58
C SER A 45 8.46 -3.01 -3.74
N PHE A 46 8.00 -1.75 -3.66
CA PHE A 46 8.63 -0.77 -2.77
C PHE A 46 8.43 -1.12 -1.29
N ARG A 47 7.20 -1.49 -0.89
CA ARG A 47 6.87 -1.88 0.50
C ARG A 47 7.60 -3.16 0.94
N GLU A 48 7.75 -4.13 0.05
CA GLU A 48 8.48 -5.35 0.30
C GLU A 48 9.94 -5.05 0.66
N GLU A 49 10.62 -4.25 -0.16
CA GLU A 49 12.00 -3.87 0.11
C GLU A 49 12.10 -3.04 1.41
N VAL A 50 11.17 -2.11 1.65
CA VAL A 50 11.10 -1.34 2.90
C VAL A 50 11.02 -2.26 4.12
N SER A 51 10.13 -3.26 4.10
CA SER A 51 9.98 -4.19 5.22
C SER A 51 11.23 -5.05 5.41
N LYS A 52 11.81 -5.55 4.32
CA LYS A 52 13.05 -6.33 4.32
C LYS A 52 14.23 -5.56 4.91
N VAL A 53 14.44 -4.31 4.48
CA VAL A 53 15.53 -3.46 4.99
C VAL A 53 15.29 -3.10 6.46
N ALA A 54 14.06 -2.78 6.86
CA ALA A 54 13.71 -2.53 8.25
C ALA A 54 14.06 -3.71 9.18
N HIS A 55 13.83 -4.94 8.72
CA HIS A 55 14.23 -6.14 9.46
C HIS A 55 15.74 -6.34 9.53
N THR A 56 16.49 -5.88 8.52
CA THR A 56 17.95 -6.07 8.44
C THR A 56 18.70 -5.03 9.27
N GLU A 57 18.36 -3.73 9.15
CA GLU A 57 19.07 -2.65 9.85
C GLU A 57 18.92 -2.72 11.38
N ASP A 58 17.82 -3.30 11.88
CA ASP A 58 17.58 -3.48 13.32
C ASP A 58 18.58 -4.42 14.00
N THR A 59 18.99 -5.49 13.30
CA THR A 59 20.00 -6.42 13.82
C THR A 59 21.35 -5.75 14.06
N THR A 60 21.58 -4.58 13.46
CA THR A 60 22.87 -3.88 13.48
C THR A 60 22.88 -2.69 14.44
N ASN A 61 21.74 -2.03 14.68
CA ASN A 61 21.68 -0.72 15.36
C ASN A 61 20.98 -0.71 16.72
N GLY A 62 20.46 -1.85 17.21
CA GLY A 62 19.88 -1.95 18.57
C GLY A 62 18.60 -1.13 18.79
N ALA A 63 17.94 -0.70 17.69
CA ALA A 63 16.54 -0.35 17.75
C ALA A 63 15.72 -1.61 18.08
N SER A 64 14.46 -1.44 18.50
CA SER A 64 13.60 -2.57 18.87
C SER A 64 12.57 -2.81 17.77
N VAL A 65 12.99 -3.40 16.64
CA VAL A 65 12.00 -3.99 15.74
C VAL A 65 11.33 -5.14 16.47
N LYS A 66 9.99 -5.10 16.50
CA LYS A 66 9.22 -6.15 17.13
C LYS A 66 9.29 -7.39 16.24
N ALA A 67 9.84 -8.49 16.78
CA ALA A 67 9.83 -9.77 16.11
C ALA A 67 8.42 -10.15 15.65
N GLY A 68 8.30 -10.60 14.39
CA GLY A 68 7.02 -10.96 13.78
C GLY A 68 6.16 -9.79 13.28
N ALA A 69 6.65 -8.54 13.34
CA ALA A 69 5.96 -7.40 12.74
C ALA A 69 6.25 -7.23 11.25
N SER A 70 5.38 -6.51 10.55
CA SER A 70 5.62 -6.01 9.18
C SER A 70 5.78 -4.49 9.24
N TYR A 71 6.65 -3.92 8.39
CA TYR A 71 6.89 -2.48 8.35
C TYR A 71 6.38 -1.88 7.04
N GLY A 72 5.80 -0.69 7.14
CA GLY A 72 5.33 0.08 5.99
C GLY A 72 5.98 1.47 5.97
N PRO A 73 6.21 2.05 4.78
CA PRO A 73 6.73 3.39 4.64
C PRO A 73 5.68 4.43 5.07
N ILE A 74 6.14 5.50 5.70
CA ILE A 74 5.39 6.71 6.07
C ILE A 74 5.78 7.85 5.13
N SER A 75 7.08 8.00 4.89
CA SER A 75 7.66 9.03 4.04
C SER A 75 8.94 8.48 3.39
N ALA A 76 9.28 8.97 2.20
CA ALA A 76 10.54 8.64 1.53
C ALA A 76 11.05 9.84 0.75
N LYS A 77 12.37 10.03 0.73
CA LYS A 77 13.01 11.12 -0.02
C LYS A 77 14.43 10.76 -0.44
N VAL A 78 14.86 11.28 -1.59
CA VAL A 78 16.26 11.21 -2.01
C VAL A 78 17.08 12.42 -1.56
N SER A 79 18.41 12.27 -1.55
CA SER A 79 19.35 13.36 -1.24
C SER A 79 19.17 14.59 -2.15
N SER A 80 19.57 15.78 -1.67
CA SER A 80 19.33 17.07 -2.35
C SER A 80 20.04 17.27 -3.69
N ASN A 81 21.05 16.46 -4.02
CA ASN A 81 21.97 16.70 -5.14
C ASN A 81 21.63 15.87 -6.38
N VAL A 82 20.34 15.74 -6.70
CA VAL A 82 19.82 14.99 -7.85
C VAL A 82 18.97 15.94 -8.70
N ASP A 83 19.24 16.03 -10.01
CA ASP A 83 18.58 17.00 -10.88
C ASP A 83 17.07 16.71 -11.02
N ILE A 84 16.69 15.43 -11.11
CA ILE A 84 15.29 14.96 -11.23
C ILE A 84 14.65 14.61 -9.88
N ARG A 85 15.06 15.30 -8.81
CA ARG A 85 14.65 14.98 -7.43
C ARG A 85 13.14 15.11 -7.21
N GLU A 86 12.52 16.12 -7.80
CA GLU A 86 11.10 16.41 -7.54
C GLU A 86 10.20 15.29 -8.11
N GLU A 87 10.53 14.80 -9.31
CA GLU A 87 9.88 13.66 -9.95
C GLU A 87 10.08 12.38 -9.14
N ILE A 88 11.30 12.13 -8.64
CA ILE A 88 11.58 10.97 -7.79
C ILE A 88 10.77 11.04 -6.50
N ASN A 89 10.79 12.17 -5.79
CA ASN A 89 10.07 12.31 -4.52
C ASN A 89 8.55 12.19 -4.72
N ARG A 90 8.00 12.80 -5.78
CA ARG A 90 6.59 12.63 -6.15
C ARG A 90 6.24 11.17 -6.42
N THR A 91 7.08 10.46 -7.17
CA THR A 91 6.87 9.04 -7.49
C THR A 91 6.93 8.16 -6.24
N LEU A 92 7.86 8.45 -5.32
CA LEU A 92 7.95 7.80 -4.01
C LEU A 92 6.70 8.04 -3.16
N GLU A 93 6.22 9.28 -3.08
CA GLU A 93 4.99 9.63 -2.36
C GLU A 93 3.79 8.87 -2.94
N ASN A 94 3.65 8.82 -4.26
CA ASN A 94 2.60 8.07 -4.94
C ASN A 94 2.65 6.56 -4.62
N ALA A 95 3.85 5.98 -4.60
CA ALA A 95 4.04 4.58 -4.21
C ALA A 95 3.65 4.31 -2.74
N ILE A 96 3.85 5.28 -1.84
CA ILE A 96 3.51 5.16 -0.42
C ILE A 96 2.00 5.23 -0.17
N ILE A 97 1.28 6.08 -0.91
CA ILE A 97 -0.17 6.27 -0.71
C ILE A 97 -1.01 5.27 -1.52
N SER A 98 -0.46 4.66 -2.56
CA SER A 98 -1.20 3.69 -3.39
C SER A 98 -1.47 2.39 -2.64
N GLU A 99 -2.73 1.93 -2.71
CA GLU A 99 -3.26 0.71 -2.08
C GLU A 99 -3.25 -0.51 -3.04
N GLY A 100 -2.85 -0.34 -4.31
CA GLY A 100 -2.87 -1.41 -5.33
C GLY A 100 -1.52 -2.11 -5.58
N ASP A 101 -1.57 -3.32 -6.15
CA ASP A 101 -0.39 -4.14 -6.54
C ASP A 101 0.01 -3.96 -8.03
N HIS A 102 -0.73 -3.14 -8.77
CA HIS A 102 -0.44 -2.91 -10.18
C HIS A 102 0.71 -1.91 -10.34
N GLU A 103 1.51 -2.13 -11.38
CA GLU A 103 2.43 -1.12 -11.85
C GLU A 103 1.63 0.00 -12.51
N ILE A 104 1.82 1.22 -12.03
CA ILE A 104 1.21 2.41 -12.58
C ILE A 104 2.31 3.16 -13.31
N GLU A 105 2.16 3.32 -14.63
CA GLU A 105 3.03 4.15 -15.47
C GLU A 105 2.25 5.37 -15.96
N THR A 106 2.82 6.56 -15.75
CA THR A 106 2.25 7.83 -16.23
C THR A 106 3.27 8.53 -17.13
N ILE A 107 2.82 8.90 -18.34
CA ILE A 107 3.56 9.83 -19.20
C ILE A 107 3.21 11.25 -18.75
N ILE A 108 4.19 11.96 -18.22
CA ILE A 108 3.98 13.31 -17.67
C ILE A 108 4.04 14.36 -18.78
N LYS A 109 4.97 14.21 -19.72
CA LYS A 109 5.18 15.17 -20.82
C LYS A 109 5.80 14.46 -22.01
N GLU A 110 5.33 14.79 -23.21
CA GLU A 110 6.01 14.45 -24.45
C GLU A 110 6.53 15.72 -25.13
N PHE A 111 7.71 15.66 -25.73
CA PHE A 111 8.28 16.78 -26.46
C PHE A 111 9.30 16.32 -27.51
N ASN A 112 9.44 17.11 -28.57
CA ASN A 112 10.45 16.88 -29.60
C ASN A 112 11.70 17.73 -29.29
N ARG A 113 12.91 17.16 -29.45
CA ARG A 113 14.14 17.96 -29.52
C ARG A 113 14.89 17.66 -30.81
N GLU A 114 15.46 18.72 -31.36
CA GLU A 114 16.33 18.66 -32.53
C GLU A 114 17.79 18.89 -32.13
N TYR A 115 18.69 18.10 -32.71
CA TYR A 115 20.12 18.15 -32.50
C TYR A 115 20.83 18.31 -33.84
N LYS A 116 21.77 19.26 -33.92
CA LYS A 116 22.59 19.47 -35.11
C LYS A 116 23.95 18.83 -34.90
N VAL A 117 24.29 17.88 -35.77
CA VAL A 117 25.60 17.21 -35.76
C VAL A 117 26.45 17.80 -36.88
N GLY A 118 27.55 18.46 -36.49
CA GLY A 118 28.46 19.10 -37.44
C GLY A 118 29.20 18.09 -38.32
N PRO A 119 29.83 18.55 -39.41
CA PRO A 119 30.66 17.69 -40.25
C PRO A 119 31.81 17.09 -39.46
N HIS A 120 32.18 15.85 -39.78
CA HIS A 120 33.27 15.11 -39.13
C HIS A 120 33.18 15.04 -37.60
N SER A 121 31.96 15.04 -37.06
CA SER A 121 31.72 15.04 -35.61
C SER A 121 30.83 13.87 -35.19
N ARG A 122 30.87 13.53 -33.90
CA ARG A 122 30.00 12.52 -33.30
C ARG A 122 29.19 13.16 -32.19
N LEU A 123 27.94 12.76 -32.05
CA LEU A 123 27.05 13.19 -30.99
C LEU A 123 26.39 11.97 -30.35
N VAL A 124 26.66 11.80 -29.06
CA VAL A 124 25.97 10.84 -28.20
C VAL A 124 25.06 11.59 -27.26
N LEU A 125 23.79 11.18 -27.19
CA LEU A 125 22.80 11.77 -26.29
C LEU A 125 22.39 10.76 -25.22
N TYR A 126 22.35 11.22 -23.98
CA TYR A 126 21.81 10.49 -22.84
C TYR A 126 20.66 11.24 -22.18
N GLN A 127 19.71 10.48 -21.62
CA GLN A 127 18.64 10.98 -20.76
C GLN A 127 18.88 10.48 -19.33
N GLN A 128 18.72 11.35 -18.34
CA GLN A 128 18.84 10.99 -16.94
C GLN A 128 17.61 10.20 -16.49
N ASN A 129 17.84 9.06 -15.85
CA ASN A 129 16.82 8.16 -15.35
C ASN A 129 17.16 7.76 -13.92
N PHE A 130 16.15 7.33 -13.17
CA PHE A 130 16.28 6.79 -11.83
C PHE A 130 15.54 5.46 -11.73
N SER A 131 16.11 4.52 -10.98
CA SER A 131 15.47 3.26 -10.65
C SER A 131 15.74 2.89 -9.20
N ALA A 132 14.70 2.39 -8.53
CA ALA A 132 14.78 1.76 -7.22
C ALA A 132 13.74 0.63 -7.15
N PRO A 133 13.71 -0.19 -6.09
CA PRO A 133 12.73 -1.25 -5.95
C PRO A 133 11.29 -0.73 -6.09
N GLY A 134 10.62 -1.15 -7.16
CA GLY A 134 9.26 -0.70 -7.49
C GLY A 134 9.15 0.75 -7.95
N ILE A 135 10.23 1.45 -8.30
CA ILE A 135 10.23 2.86 -8.72
C ILE A 135 11.07 3.04 -9.98
N SER A 136 10.53 3.75 -10.97
CA SER A 136 11.24 4.14 -12.19
C SER A 136 10.85 5.55 -12.61
N VAL A 137 11.84 6.38 -12.92
CA VAL A 137 11.61 7.78 -13.35
C VAL A 137 12.52 8.10 -14.54
N SER A 138 11.93 8.65 -15.59
CA SER A 138 12.63 9.25 -16.74
C SER A 138 12.41 10.76 -16.71
N GLY A 139 13.46 11.53 -16.44
CA GLY A 139 13.36 12.98 -16.34
C GLY A 139 13.66 13.72 -17.65
N ASP A 140 13.56 15.04 -17.64
CA ASP A 140 13.82 15.92 -18.80
C ASP A 140 15.25 16.49 -18.85
N VAL A 141 16.16 15.88 -18.09
CA VAL A 141 17.58 16.21 -18.01
C VAL A 141 18.36 15.36 -19.02
N PHE A 142 19.16 16.03 -19.85
CA PHE A 142 19.90 15.40 -20.94
C PHE A 142 21.38 15.79 -20.89
N LYS A 143 22.24 14.87 -21.35
CA LYS A 143 23.67 15.09 -21.51
C LYS A 143 24.10 14.70 -22.91
N THR A 144 24.84 15.57 -23.58
CA THR A 144 25.49 15.28 -24.86
C THR A 144 26.99 15.18 -24.70
N THR A 145 27.63 14.31 -25.48
CA THR A 145 29.09 14.11 -25.48
C THR A 145 29.54 13.51 -26.82
N PRO A 146 30.76 13.79 -27.29
CA PRO A 146 31.30 13.16 -28.50
C PRO A 146 31.76 11.71 -28.28
N ILE A 147 31.91 11.29 -27.02
CA ILE A 147 32.37 9.95 -26.63
C ILE A 147 31.35 9.25 -25.73
N LEU A 148 31.31 7.93 -25.77
CA LEU A 148 30.49 7.14 -24.85
C LEU A 148 30.95 7.38 -23.40
N LEU A 149 29.98 7.50 -22.49
CA LEU A 149 30.27 7.62 -21.06
C LEU A 149 30.76 6.27 -20.53
N SER A 150 31.75 6.32 -19.65
CA SER A 150 32.19 5.13 -18.89
C SER A 150 31.09 4.67 -17.91
N GLU A 151 31.17 3.43 -17.43
CA GLU A 151 30.16 2.92 -16.49
C GLU A 151 30.05 3.76 -15.21
N SER A 152 31.17 4.20 -14.63
CA SER A 152 31.18 5.03 -13.42
C SER A 152 30.58 6.42 -13.64
N GLU A 153 30.62 6.94 -14.86
CA GLU A 153 29.91 8.17 -15.24
C GLU A 153 28.44 7.93 -15.53
N ARG A 154 28.09 6.72 -16.00
CA ARG A 154 26.72 6.35 -16.36
C ARG A 154 25.86 5.99 -15.16
N PHE A 155 26.44 5.51 -14.07
CA PHE A 155 25.69 5.01 -12.93
C PHE A 155 26.16 5.66 -11.64
N LYS A 156 25.22 6.17 -10.84
CA LYS A 156 25.46 6.75 -9.53
C LYS A 156 24.45 6.17 -8.54
N GLU A 157 24.95 5.56 -7.47
CA GLU A 157 24.10 5.12 -6.36
C GLU A 157 23.51 6.33 -5.63
N ILE A 158 22.21 6.29 -5.36
CA ILE A 158 21.47 7.31 -4.63
C ILE A 158 20.83 6.66 -3.41
N VAL A 159 20.99 7.30 -2.25
CA VAL A 159 20.34 6.87 -1.02
C VAL A 159 18.94 7.49 -0.93
N ILE A 160 17.95 6.64 -0.67
CA ILE A 160 16.58 7.00 -0.31
C ILE A 160 16.46 6.86 1.20
N THR A 161 16.16 7.95 1.89
CA THR A 161 15.84 7.92 3.32
C THR A 161 14.34 7.67 3.47
N VAL A 162 13.98 6.62 4.21
CA VAL A 162 12.59 6.22 4.40
C VAL A 162 12.26 6.21 5.90
N GLU A 163 11.18 6.89 6.28
CA GLU A 163 10.60 6.74 7.62
C GLU A 163 9.57 5.61 7.57
N VAL A 164 9.65 4.68 8.52
CA VAL A 164 8.81 3.48 8.55
C VAL A 164 8.14 3.32 9.92
N LYS A 165 6.99 2.65 9.93
CA LYS A 165 6.33 2.17 11.16
C LYS A 165 5.89 0.73 11.01
N ALA A 166 5.76 0.05 12.15
CA ALA A 166 5.05 -1.21 12.19
C ALA A 166 3.61 -1.01 11.71
N VAL A 167 3.14 -1.91 10.85
CA VAL A 167 1.76 -1.94 10.38
C VAL A 167 0.88 -2.52 11.49
N GLU A 168 -0.25 -1.87 11.76
CA GLU A 168 -1.26 -2.36 12.70
C GLU A 168 -2.30 -3.17 11.93
N PHE A 169 -2.52 -4.39 12.39
CA PHE A 169 -3.52 -5.32 11.87
C PHE A 169 -4.61 -5.55 12.91
N ILE A 170 -5.81 -5.91 12.47
CA ILE A 170 -6.88 -6.32 13.37
C ILE A 170 -6.60 -7.75 13.84
N LYS A 171 -6.59 -7.97 15.16
CA LYS A 171 -6.41 -9.26 15.83
C LYS A 171 -7.72 -9.97 16.15
N CYS A 172 -8.74 -9.20 16.53
CA CYS A 172 -10.10 -9.65 16.83
C CYS A 172 -11.03 -8.43 17.01
N LEU A 173 -12.31 -8.70 17.29
CA LEU A 173 -13.31 -7.69 17.63
C LEU A 173 -13.82 -7.93 19.06
N ASN A 174 -13.80 -6.87 19.86
CA ASN A 174 -14.45 -6.85 21.16
C ASN A 174 -15.89 -6.37 21.00
N VAL A 175 -16.84 -7.14 21.53
CA VAL A 175 -18.26 -6.79 21.51
C VAL A 175 -18.59 -6.00 22.77
N VAL A 176 -19.12 -4.80 22.63
CA VAL A 176 -19.51 -3.92 23.73
C VAL A 176 -21.02 -3.70 23.67
N CYS A 177 -21.71 -4.07 24.75
CA CYS A 177 -23.15 -3.85 24.88
C CYS A 177 -23.39 -2.63 25.78
N SER A 178 -24.39 -1.82 25.45
CA SER A 178 -24.87 -0.72 26.29
C SER A 178 -26.39 -0.67 26.30
N ASP A 179 -26.96 -0.20 27.41
CA ASP A 179 -28.42 -0.04 27.55
C ASP A 179 -28.92 1.29 26.96
N THR A 180 -28.01 2.14 26.48
CA THR A 180 -28.35 3.43 25.84
C THR A 180 -27.61 3.62 24.52
N PRO A 181 -28.18 4.38 23.56
CA PRO A 181 -27.53 4.66 22.28
C PRO A 181 -26.20 5.41 22.42
N GLY A 182 -26.06 6.22 23.49
CA GLY A 182 -24.87 7.02 23.76
C GLY A 182 -23.70 6.25 24.39
N GLY A 183 -23.90 4.98 24.77
CA GLY A 183 -22.86 4.14 25.38
C GLY A 183 -21.84 3.56 24.40
N ALA A 184 -22.00 3.83 23.10
CA ALA A 184 -21.14 3.29 22.05
C ALA A 184 -19.70 3.84 22.13
N PRO A 185 -18.65 2.99 22.16
CA PRO A 185 -17.25 3.44 22.20
C PRO A 185 -16.87 4.34 21.02
N ILE A 186 -15.89 5.24 21.21
CA ILE A 186 -15.48 6.22 20.20
C ILE A 186 -14.75 5.58 19.01
N ASP A 187 -13.99 4.52 19.29
CA ASP A 187 -13.13 3.73 18.42
C ASP A 187 -13.83 2.51 17.81
N ARG A 188 -15.16 2.42 17.98
CA ARG A 188 -15.97 1.35 17.40
C ARG A 188 -15.92 1.32 15.87
N VAL A 189 -16.21 0.15 15.31
CA VAL A 189 -16.48 -0.05 13.90
C VAL A 189 -17.65 0.83 13.46
N ARG A 190 -17.44 1.57 12.38
CA ARG A 190 -18.45 2.48 11.81
C ARG A 190 -19.06 1.91 10.53
N GLU A 191 -20.28 2.34 10.26
CA GLU A 191 -21.00 2.03 9.02
C GLU A 191 -20.45 2.90 7.87
N ILE A 192 -20.31 2.32 6.68
CA ILE A 192 -19.60 2.96 5.55
C ILE A 192 -20.36 4.13 4.92
N HIS A 193 -21.68 4.15 4.99
CA HIS A 193 -22.54 5.18 4.41
C HIS A 193 -23.11 6.15 5.47
N GLY A 194 -22.55 6.15 6.68
CA GLY A 194 -22.99 7.03 7.78
C GLY A 194 -24.30 6.59 8.46
N GLY A 195 -24.72 5.35 8.23
CA GLY A 195 -25.87 4.73 8.86
C GLY A 195 -25.64 4.38 10.34
N LYS A 196 -26.61 3.67 10.92
CA LYS A 196 -26.56 3.26 12.33
C LYS A 196 -25.47 2.20 12.53
N THR A 197 -24.54 2.50 13.43
CA THR A 197 -23.41 1.60 13.81
C THR A 197 -23.78 0.55 14.84
N ASP A 198 -24.94 0.70 15.48
CA ASP A 198 -25.49 -0.32 16.37
C ASP A 198 -25.85 -1.56 15.54
N ILE A 199 -25.29 -2.71 15.89
CA ILE A 199 -25.55 -3.98 15.23
C ILE A 199 -27.05 -4.30 15.30
N ASN A 200 -27.67 -4.03 16.45
CA ASN A 200 -29.08 -4.31 16.72
C ASN A 200 -30.02 -3.19 16.29
N ALA A 201 -29.57 -2.23 15.48
CA ALA A 201 -30.43 -1.14 15.04
C ALA A 201 -31.71 -1.67 14.34
N GLY A 202 -32.87 -1.33 14.91
CA GLY A 202 -34.17 -1.81 14.42
C GLY A 202 -34.71 -3.05 15.14
N PHE A 203 -33.94 -3.61 16.07
CA PHE A 203 -34.33 -4.71 16.93
C PHE A 203 -34.43 -4.24 18.39
N GLU A 204 -35.19 -4.98 19.20
CA GLU A 204 -35.20 -4.79 20.65
C GLU A 204 -33.93 -5.36 21.29
N GLY A 205 -33.62 -4.98 22.53
CA GLY A 205 -32.43 -5.44 23.26
C GLY A 205 -31.39 -4.35 23.50
N GLN A 206 -30.15 -4.76 23.78
CA GLN A 206 -29.05 -3.83 24.02
C GLN A 206 -28.51 -3.25 22.71
N TYR A 207 -27.94 -2.06 22.80
CA TYR A 207 -27.13 -1.47 21.73
C TYR A 207 -25.78 -2.19 21.69
N VAL A 208 -25.42 -2.73 20.54
CA VAL A 208 -24.22 -3.54 20.37
C VAL A 208 -23.25 -2.85 19.43
N SER A 209 -22.02 -2.63 19.91
CA SER A 209 -20.91 -2.05 19.16
C SER A 209 -19.74 -3.03 19.07
N LEU A 210 -19.03 -2.99 17.95
CA LEU A 210 -17.79 -3.74 17.76
C LEU A 210 -16.60 -2.80 17.91
N VAL A 211 -15.57 -3.20 18.66
CA VAL A 211 -14.32 -2.44 18.83
C VAL A 211 -13.15 -3.30 18.37
N PRO A 212 -12.39 -2.88 17.35
CA PRO A 212 -11.24 -3.65 16.89
C PRO A 212 -10.11 -3.66 17.93
N GLU A 213 -9.57 -4.83 18.19
CA GLU A 213 -8.29 -4.97 18.89
C GLU A 213 -7.18 -5.09 17.84
N TYR A 214 -6.16 -4.23 17.95
CA TYR A 214 -5.04 -4.22 17.00
C TYR A 214 -3.83 -5.01 17.50
N THR A 215 -3.07 -5.54 16.57
CA THR A 215 -1.78 -6.18 16.78
C THR A 215 -0.79 -5.74 15.70
N THR A 216 0.49 -5.71 16.05
CA THR A 216 1.58 -5.58 15.08
C THR A 216 2.19 -6.92 14.70
N SER A 217 1.79 -8.01 15.36
CA SER A 217 2.24 -9.38 15.05
C SER A 217 1.46 -9.93 13.87
N VAL A 218 2.17 -10.34 12.81
CA VAL A 218 1.57 -10.92 11.60
C VAL A 218 0.87 -12.25 11.92
N ASP A 219 1.42 -13.05 12.83
CA ASP A 219 0.86 -14.35 13.22
C ASP A 219 -0.46 -14.22 14.01
N ASP A 220 -0.61 -13.09 14.72
CA ASP A 220 -1.83 -12.80 15.48
C ASP A 220 -2.92 -12.11 14.65
N ALA A 221 -2.58 -11.62 13.45
CA ALA A 221 -3.47 -10.83 12.61
C ALA A 221 -4.55 -11.68 11.94
N CYS A 222 -5.78 -11.15 11.90
CA CYS A 222 -6.88 -11.75 11.18
C CYS A 222 -6.70 -11.67 9.67
N THR A 223 -7.22 -12.69 9.00
CA THR A 223 -7.35 -12.76 7.54
C THR A 223 -8.80 -12.68 7.08
N SER A 224 -9.76 -13.08 7.92
CA SER A 224 -11.21 -12.91 7.69
C SER A 224 -11.97 -12.96 9.02
N PHE A 225 -13.29 -12.77 8.94
CA PHE A 225 -14.21 -13.02 10.04
C PHE A 225 -15.35 -13.92 9.57
N ASP A 226 -15.61 -14.97 10.33
CA ASP A 226 -16.80 -15.81 10.15
C ASP A 226 -17.92 -15.33 11.06
N ILE A 227 -19.15 -15.29 10.53
CA ILE A 227 -20.34 -15.09 11.35
C ILE A 227 -20.98 -16.44 11.58
N ILE A 228 -21.00 -16.86 12.84
CA ILE A 228 -21.64 -18.09 13.26
C ILE A 228 -22.95 -17.74 13.93
N ILE A 229 -24.05 -18.29 13.40
CA ILE A 229 -25.41 -18.16 13.92
C ILE A 229 -25.86 -19.54 14.39
N HIS A 230 -26.26 -19.65 15.66
CA HIS A 230 -26.61 -20.94 16.25
C HIS A 230 -27.56 -20.79 17.45
N GLU A 231 -28.37 -21.81 17.72
CA GLU A 231 -29.36 -21.83 18.82
C GLU A 231 -28.73 -21.74 20.24
N ARG A 232 -27.40 -21.85 20.35
CA ARG A 232 -26.68 -21.88 21.62
C ARG A 232 -25.49 -20.94 21.59
N SER A 233 -25.28 -20.25 22.70
CA SER A 233 -24.10 -19.42 22.93
C SER A 233 -22.81 -20.21 22.80
N MET A 234 -21.82 -19.64 22.13
CA MET A 234 -20.48 -20.21 22.01
C MET A 234 -19.56 -19.72 23.15
N PRO A 235 -18.94 -20.63 23.93
CA PRO A 235 -17.97 -20.25 24.95
C PRO A 235 -16.81 -19.43 24.37
N GLY A 236 -16.44 -18.34 25.05
CA GLY A 236 -15.35 -17.46 24.64
C GLY A 236 -15.73 -16.36 23.63
N TYR A 237 -16.96 -16.39 23.10
CA TYR A 237 -17.47 -15.35 22.19
C TYR A 237 -18.68 -14.65 22.79
N ARG A 238 -18.66 -13.33 22.76
CA ARG A 238 -19.83 -12.54 23.15
C ARG A 238 -20.84 -12.54 22.02
N ASP A 239 -22.10 -12.60 22.39
CA ASP A 239 -23.23 -12.62 21.48
C ASP A 239 -23.52 -11.23 20.93
N LEU A 240 -23.60 -11.13 19.60
CA LEU A 240 -23.94 -9.91 18.88
C LEU A 240 -25.42 -9.59 18.96
N ALA A 241 -26.26 -10.56 19.34
CA ALA A 241 -27.67 -10.31 19.57
C ALA A 241 -27.92 -9.43 20.79
N GLY A 242 -27.09 -9.45 21.82
CA GLY A 242 -27.25 -8.56 22.98
C GLY A 242 -28.65 -8.59 23.61
N GLY A 243 -29.31 -9.75 23.62
CA GLY A 243 -30.69 -9.92 24.12
C GLY A 243 -31.79 -9.62 23.11
N ALA A 244 -31.47 -9.26 21.86
CA ALA A 244 -32.41 -9.30 20.75
C ALA A 244 -32.83 -10.75 20.48
N ASP A 245 -34.12 -10.96 20.22
CA ASP A 245 -34.70 -12.30 20.01
C ASP A 245 -34.04 -13.09 18.86
N GLY A 246 -34.18 -14.41 18.89
CA GLY A 246 -33.59 -15.37 17.94
C GLY A 246 -32.21 -15.93 18.34
N ASP A 247 -31.54 -16.55 17.37
CA ASP A 247 -30.29 -17.28 17.60
C ASP A 247 -29.12 -16.42 18.09
N PHE A 248 -28.15 -17.06 18.76
CA PHE A 248 -26.89 -16.41 19.13
C PHE A 248 -26.05 -16.15 17.89
N ARG A 249 -25.36 -15.01 17.87
CA ARG A 249 -24.56 -14.56 16.71
C ARG A 249 -23.16 -14.19 17.17
N HIS A 250 -22.14 -14.73 16.51
CA HIS A 250 -20.76 -14.51 16.92
C HIS A 250 -19.89 -14.13 15.73
N ALA A 251 -19.11 -13.06 15.88
CA ALA A 251 -18.03 -12.72 14.95
C ALA A 251 -16.74 -13.44 15.40
N VAL A 252 -16.31 -14.43 14.62
CA VAL A 252 -15.15 -15.26 14.92
C VAL A 252 -13.98 -14.82 14.03
N PRO A 253 -12.87 -14.35 14.62
CA PRO A 253 -11.68 -14.00 13.85
C PRO A 253 -11.04 -15.26 13.26
N VAL A 254 -10.80 -15.26 11.96
CA VAL A 254 -10.03 -16.31 11.28
C VAL A 254 -8.59 -15.83 11.12
N LYS A 255 -7.65 -16.68 11.53
CA LYS A 255 -6.21 -16.42 11.41
C LYS A 255 -5.57 -17.49 10.55
N ASN A 256 -5.14 -17.12 9.35
CA ASN A 256 -4.38 -18.00 8.47
C ASN A 256 -2.94 -17.49 8.32
N ILE A 257 -1.98 -18.19 8.91
CA ILE A 257 -0.55 -17.81 8.85
C ILE A 257 0.03 -17.92 7.43
N CYS A 258 -0.57 -18.73 6.56
CA CYS A 258 -0.12 -18.93 5.18
C CYS A 258 -0.64 -17.84 4.24
N GLU A 259 -1.61 -17.02 4.65
CA GLU A 259 -2.15 -15.94 3.83
C GLU A 259 -1.30 -14.68 3.98
N ASN A 260 -0.82 -14.12 2.88
CA ASN A 260 0.04 -12.94 2.88
C ASN A 260 -0.74 -11.61 2.96
N MET A 261 -2.07 -11.65 3.07
CA MET A 261 -2.92 -10.46 3.19
C MET A 261 -3.57 -10.43 4.57
N LYS A 262 -3.35 -9.37 5.35
CA LYS A 262 -3.90 -9.22 6.71
C LYS A 262 -4.83 -8.03 6.82
N ILE A 263 -5.86 -8.15 7.65
CA ILE A 263 -6.87 -7.10 7.82
C ILE A 263 -6.27 -5.90 8.57
N THR A 264 -6.41 -4.70 8.02
CA THR A 264 -5.98 -3.43 8.65
C THR A 264 -7.14 -2.51 8.99
N GLY A 265 -8.30 -2.70 8.36
CA GLY A 265 -9.48 -1.89 8.58
C GLY A 265 -10.74 -2.72 8.42
N ILE A 266 -11.75 -2.40 9.22
CA ILE A 266 -13.06 -3.04 9.17
C ILE A 266 -14.17 -1.99 9.29
N LYS A 267 -15.28 -2.23 8.61
CA LYS A 267 -16.48 -1.39 8.62
C LYS A 267 -17.73 -2.26 8.64
N LEU A 268 -18.86 -1.63 8.94
CA LEU A 268 -20.17 -2.23 8.77
C LEU A 268 -20.76 -1.75 7.44
N TRP A 269 -21.44 -2.66 6.74
CA TRP A 269 -22.28 -2.32 5.59
C TRP A 269 -23.70 -2.72 5.93
N ARG A 270 -24.59 -1.72 6.06
CA ARG A 270 -26.02 -1.94 6.28
C ARG A 270 -26.80 -1.58 5.02
N SER A 271 -27.70 -2.46 4.58
CA SER A 271 -28.42 -2.30 3.31
C SER A 271 -29.84 -2.88 3.40
N SER A 272 -30.78 -2.31 2.65
CA SER A 272 -32.13 -2.89 2.47
C SER A 272 -32.09 -4.21 1.70
N ASP A 273 -31.05 -4.41 0.89
CA ASP A 273 -30.88 -5.54 -0.01
C ASP A 273 -29.56 -6.26 0.25
N SER A 274 -29.47 -7.51 -0.21
CA SER A 274 -28.23 -8.29 -0.10
C SER A 274 -27.09 -7.60 -0.86
N VAL A 275 -25.89 -7.62 -0.28
CA VAL A 275 -24.67 -7.09 -0.90
C VAL A 275 -23.86 -8.26 -1.42
N ASN A 276 -23.33 -8.14 -2.63
CA ASN A 276 -22.43 -9.14 -3.21
C ASN A 276 -20.96 -8.68 -3.15
N TYR A 277 -20.04 -9.58 -3.48
CA TYR A 277 -18.61 -9.32 -3.41
C TYR A 277 -18.15 -8.23 -4.38
N ASP A 278 -18.69 -8.17 -5.60
CA ASP A 278 -18.31 -7.18 -6.61
C ASP A 278 -18.59 -5.76 -6.10
N GLN A 279 -19.75 -5.54 -5.45
CA GLN A 279 -20.07 -4.26 -4.81
C GLN A 279 -19.10 -3.89 -3.68
N VAL A 280 -18.62 -4.90 -2.93
CA VAL A 280 -17.65 -4.71 -1.84
C VAL A 280 -16.29 -4.31 -2.39
N GLU A 281 -15.88 -4.92 -3.50
CA GLU A 281 -14.63 -4.58 -4.19
C GLU A 281 -14.71 -3.18 -4.83
N ASP A 282 -15.84 -2.81 -5.43
CA ASP A 282 -16.09 -1.47 -6.00
C ASP A 282 -15.98 -0.35 -4.95
N GLU A 283 -16.34 -0.63 -3.68
CA GLU A 283 -16.16 0.28 -2.54
C GLU A 283 -14.73 0.22 -1.92
N GLY A 284 -13.83 -0.55 -2.53
CA GLY A 284 -12.42 -0.64 -2.14
C GLY A 284 -12.14 -1.53 -0.93
N PHE A 285 -13.00 -2.51 -0.65
CA PHE A 285 -12.78 -3.53 0.38
C PHE A 285 -12.34 -4.85 -0.25
N ASN A 286 -11.63 -5.68 0.52
CA ASN A 286 -11.04 -6.94 0.04
C ASN A 286 -11.79 -8.18 0.55
N GLY A 287 -12.94 -8.00 1.20
CA GLY A 287 -13.75 -9.10 1.68
C GLY A 287 -14.90 -8.66 2.57
N MET A 288 -15.83 -9.59 2.74
CA MET A 288 -17.04 -9.41 3.54
C MET A 288 -17.39 -10.69 4.30
N SER A 289 -18.12 -10.54 5.41
CA SER A 289 -18.72 -11.67 6.12
C SER A 289 -20.01 -12.12 5.45
N THR A 290 -20.63 -13.20 5.96
CA THR A 290 -22.06 -13.47 5.73
C THR A 290 -22.95 -12.46 6.47
N ASN A 291 -24.26 -12.51 6.21
CA ASN A 291 -25.22 -11.57 6.81
C ASN A 291 -25.38 -11.81 8.31
N ILE A 292 -25.01 -10.83 9.12
CA ILE A 292 -25.16 -10.84 10.59
C ILE A 292 -26.63 -10.92 10.98
N ASN A 293 -27.51 -10.26 10.22
CA ASN A 293 -28.95 -10.23 10.48
C ASN A 293 -29.71 -11.41 9.86
N GLU A 294 -29.03 -12.44 9.38
CA GLU A 294 -29.71 -13.62 8.82
C GLU A 294 -30.69 -14.23 9.83
N GLY A 295 -31.91 -14.52 9.38
CA GLY A 295 -33.01 -14.98 10.24
C GLY A 295 -33.74 -13.87 11.02
N ARG A 296 -33.21 -12.63 11.03
CA ARG A 296 -33.87 -11.44 11.60
C ARG A 296 -34.38 -10.55 10.46
N LYS A 297 -35.69 -10.62 10.20
CA LYS A 297 -36.37 -9.78 9.21
C LYS A 297 -35.95 -8.30 9.39
N GLY A 298 -35.50 -7.63 8.32
CA GLY A 298 -35.01 -6.26 8.38
C GLY A 298 -33.85 -6.04 7.42
N ASP A 299 -33.01 -5.05 7.72
CA ASP A 299 -31.82 -4.73 6.91
C ASP A 299 -30.79 -5.86 6.95
N TRP A 300 -30.09 -6.03 5.85
CA TRP A 300 -28.87 -6.83 5.77
C TRP A 300 -27.73 -6.09 6.45
N LEU A 301 -26.86 -6.83 7.13
CA LEU A 301 -25.71 -6.26 7.82
C LEU A 301 -24.49 -7.15 7.64
N TYR A 302 -23.39 -6.57 7.17
CA TYR A 302 -22.14 -7.28 6.92
C TYR A 302 -20.97 -6.58 7.61
N LEU A 303 -19.95 -7.35 7.99
CA LEU A 303 -18.60 -6.83 8.16
C LEU A 303 -17.94 -6.77 6.79
N VAL A 304 -17.28 -5.66 6.47
CA VAL A 304 -16.41 -5.53 5.30
C VAL A 304 -15.04 -5.05 5.74
N TRP A 305 -13.98 -5.52 5.08
CA TRP A 305 -12.61 -5.26 5.54
C TRP A 305 -11.63 -4.96 4.42
N LYS A 306 -10.63 -4.12 4.75
CA LYS A 306 -9.44 -3.90 3.93
C LYS A 306 -8.31 -4.81 4.39
N LYS A 307 -7.55 -5.35 3.45
CA LYS A 307 -6.33 -6.10 3.69
C LYS A 307 -5.13 -5.40 3.07
N VAL A 308 -3.95 -5.62 3.65
CA VAL A 308 -2.67 -5.22 3.05
C VAL A 308 -1.72 -6.41 3.01
N PRO A 309 -0.78 -6.45 2.05
CA PRO A 309 0.23 -7.48 2.01
C PRO A 309 1.17 -7.36 3.22
N VAL A 310 1.62 -8.51 3.73
CA VAL A 310 2.62 -8.61 4.80
C VAL A 310 3.93 -9.18 4.27
N TYR A 311 5.02 -8.63 4.79
CA TYR A 311 6.38 -8.95 4.38
C TYR A 311 7.22 -9.30 5.62
N PRO A 312 6.91 -10.42 6.32
CA PRO A 312 7.56 -10.75 7.57
C PRO A 312 9.02 -11.16 7.38
N ALA A 313 9.85 -10.91 8.40
CA ALA A 313 11.26 -11.31 8.44
C ALA A 313 11.53 -12.78 8.10
N SER A 314 10.56 -13.68 8.33
CA SER A 314 10.67 -15.11 8.02
C SER A 314 10.84 -15.41 6.52
N LEU A 315 10.43 -14.51 5.63
CA LEU A 315 10.57 -14.69 4.18
C LEU A 315 12.00 -14.44 3.67
N TYR A 316 12.88 -13.87 4.49
CA TYR A 316 14.19 -13.39 4.05
C TYR A 316 15.37 -14.18 4.66
N LYS A 317 15.09 -15.36 5.24
CA LYS A 317 16.10 -16.25 5.83
C LYS A 317 16.68 -17.24 4.82
#